data_AF-A0A3Q1MEV9-F1
#
_entry.id   AF-A0A3Q1MEV9-F1
#
_cell.length_a   1.000
_cell.length_b   1.000
_cell.length_c   1.000
_cell.angle_alpha   90.00
_cell.angle_beta   90.00
_cell.angle_gamma   90.00
#
_symmetry.space_group_name_H-M   'P 1'
#
loop_
_entity.id
_entity.type
_entity.pdbx_description
1 polymer ?
#
loop_
_entity_poly.entity_id
_entity_poly.type
_entity_poly.pdbx_seq_one_letter_code
_entity_poly.pdbx_strand_id
1 'polypeptide(L)'
;MGHSSLIRDTIGTCTFPADIPIPFFIRRKKESEKFGLKLNIQKTKIMASGPITSWEIDGETMGTVSEFIFLGFKITADVDCSHEIKRCLLLGRKVMTNLDSTLKSRDITLPTQGRLVKAMVFPVVMYGCESWTVKKAERRRIDAFELWC
;
A
#
# COMPACT_ATOMS: atom_id res chain seq x y z
N MET A 1 -3.32 -33.48 -8.10
CA MET A 1 -4.16 -32.28 -8.33
C MET A 1 -3.76 -31.23 -7.32
N GLY A 2 -2.90 -30.30 -7.71
CA GLY A 2 -2.39 -29.25 -6.82
C GLY A 2 -3.47 -28.18 -6.61
N HIS A 3 -3.96 -28.06 -5.38
CA HIS A 3 -4.75 -26.91 -4.95
C HIS A 3 -3.85 -25.66 -4.98
N SER A 4 -3.88 -24.92 -6.10
CA SER A 4 -3.37 -23.56 -6.14
C SER A 4 -4.32 -22.69 -5.31
N SER A 5 -4.02 -22.53 -4.02
CA SER A 5 -4.66 -21.55 -3.17
C SER A 5 -4.25 -20.16 -3.65
N LEU A 6 -5.03 -19.57 -4.55
CA LEU A 6 -4.92 -18.16 -4.92
C LEU A 6 -5.13 -17.32 -3.65
N ILE A 7 -4.04 -16.89 -3.02
CA ILE A 7 -4.06 -15.90 -1.95
C ILE A 7 -4.33 -14.56 -2.62
N ARG A 8 -5.61 -14.26 -2.86
CA ARG A 8 -6.05 -12.93 -3.27
C ARG A 8 -6.13 -12.07 -2.03
N ASP A 9 -5.10 -11.23 -1.83
CA ASP A 9 -5.16 -10.17 -0.83
C ASP A 9 -6.07 -9.07 -1.38
N THR A 10 -7.12 -8.70 -0.64
CA THR A 10 -8.14 -7.72 -1.08
C THR A 10 -8.45 -6.78 0.07
N ILE A 11 -8.34 -5.48 -0.18
CA ILE A 11 -8.83 -4.43 0.72
C ILE A 11 -10.22 -4.01 0.26
N GLY A 12 -11.17 -3.96 1.18
CA GLY A 12 -12.45 -3.29 0.99
C GLY A 12 -12.50 -2.04 1.84
N THR A 13 -12.89 -0.91 1.25
CA THR A 13 -13.13 0.33 1.99
C THR A 13 -14.65 0.57 2.06
N CYS A 14 -15.14 1.02 3.21
CA CYS A 14 -16.54 1.34 3.43
C CYS A 14 -16.61 2.76 4.01
N THR A 15 -17.35 3.65 3.34
CA THR A 15 -17.48 5.07 3.71
C THR A 15 -18.65 5.34 4.66
N PHE A 16 -19.61 4.40 4.81
CA PHE A 16 -20.78 4.56 5.67
C PHE A 16 -20.71 3.62 6.89
N PRO A 17 -20.71 4.16 8.14
CA PRO A 17 -20.59 3.35 9.36
C PRO A 17 -21.77 2.39 9.59
N ALA A 18 -22.94 2.73 9.05
CA ALA A 18 -24.17 1.96 9.23
C ALA A 18 -24.26 0.74 8.29
N ASP A 19 -23.47 0.73 7.20
CA ASP A 19 -23.51 -0.32 6.18
C ASP A 19 -22.25 -1.23 6.17
N ILE A 20 -21.97 -1.77 7.34
CA ILE A 20 -21.78 -3.21 7.55
C ILE A 20 -20.34 -3.77 7.56
N PRO A 21 -19.83 -4.19 8.74
CA PRO A 21 -18.80 -5.24 8.85
C PRO A 21 -19.41 -6.66 8.80
N ILE A 22 -20.39 -6.98 9.63
CA ILE A 22 -20.84 -8.38 9.82
C ILE A 22 -21.58 -8.95 8.59
N PRO A 23 -22.76 -8.43 8.18
CA PRO A 23 -23.43 -8.93 6.98
C PRO A 23 -22.59 -8.83 5.68
N PHE A 24 -21.63 -7.91 5.58
CA PHE A 24 -20.69 -7.84 4.47
C PHE A 24 -19.75 -9.05 4.47
N PHE A 25 -19.09 -9.35 5.61
CA PHE A 25 -18.22 -10.51 5.74
C PHE A 25 -18.98 -11.83 5.57
N ILE A 26 -20.21 -11.94 6.12
CA ILE A 26 -21.09 -13.11 5.93
C ILE A 26 -21.41 -13.30 4.44
N ARG A 27 -21.78 -12.22 3.74
CA ARG A 27 -22.06 -12.26 2.30
C ARG A 27 -20.81 -12.64 1.50
N ARG A 28 -19.65 -12.06 1.81
CA ARG A 28 -18.39 -12.36 1.13
C ARG A 28 -17.96 -13.80 1.33
N LYS A 29 -18.14 -14.33 2.55
CA LYS A 29 -17.88 -15.73 2.88
C LYS A 29 -18.79 -16.66 2.08
N LYS A 30 -20.12 -16.43 2.12
CA LYS A 30 -21.11 -17.22 1.38
C LYS A 30 -20.84 -17.22 -0.14
N GLU A 31 -20.44 -16.08 -0.70
CA GLU A 31 -20.10 -16.00 -2.12
C GLU A 31 -18.78 -16.72 -2.44
N SER A 32 -17.77 -16.58 -1.58
CA SER A 32 -16.47 -17.26 -1.75
C SER A 32 -16.59 -18.79 -1.67
N GLU A 33 -17.44 -19.30 -0.78
CA GLU A 33 -17.71 -20.74 -0.64
C GLU A 33 -18.28 -21.36 -1.90
N LYS A 34 -19.09 -20.63 -2.68
CA LYS A 34 -19.58 -21.10 -4.00
C LYS A 34 -18.44 -21.36 -4.99
N PHE A 35 -17.32 -20.68 -4.83
CA PHE A 35 -16.11 -20.86 -5.64
C PHE A 35 -15.08 -21.78 -4.96
N GLY A 36 -15.44 -22.48 -3.88
CA GLY A 36 -14.54 -23.36 -3.12
C GLY A 36 -13.45 -22.61 -2.34
N LEU A 37 -13.61 -21.31 -2.11
CA LEU A 37 -12.66 -20.48 -1.38
C LEU A 37 -13.08 -20.32 0.07
N LYS A 38 -12.16 -20.61 1.00
CA LYS A 38 -12.35 -20.40 2.43
C LYS A 38 -11.73 -19.07 2.87
N LEU A 39 -12.50 -18.28 3.61
CA LEU A 39 -12.02 -17.02 4.19
C LEU A 39 -11.15 -17.32 5.42
N ASN A 40 -9.92 -16.78 5.44
CA ASN A 40 -9.02 -16.92 6.59
C ASN A 40 -9.30 -15.76 7.58
N ILE A 41 -10.03 -16.05 8.64
CA ILE A 41 -10.45 -15.07 9.64
C ILE A 41 -9.22 -14.51 10.40
N GLN A 42 -8.23 -15.34 10.72
CA GLN A 42 -7.02 -14.88 11.42
C GLN A 42 -6.17 -13.89 10.61
N LYS A 43 -6.09 -14.10 9.28
CA LYS A 43 -5.39 -13.18 8.36
C LYS A 43 -6.21 -11.93 8.05
N THR A 44 -7.53 -12.00 8.19
CA THR A 44 -8.42 -10.86 7.94
C THR A 44 -8.38 -9.92 9.13
N LYS A 45 -7.94 -8.68 8.89
CA LYS A 45 -7.87 -7.64 9.92
C LYS A 45 -8.87 -6.53 9.58
N ILE A 46 -9.46 -5.93 10.62
CA ILE A 46 -10.34 -4.78 10.50
C ILE A 46 -9.59 -3.54 10.97
N MET A 47 -9.72 -2.46 10.21
CA MET A 47 -9.19 -1.14 10.52
C MET A 47 -10.33 -0.14 10.39
N ALA A 48 -10.47 0.76 11.36
CA ALA A 48 -11.46 1.84 11.31
C ALA A 48 -10.90 3.11 11.96
N SER A 49 -11.40 4.27 11.51
CA SER A 49 -10.99 5.60 11.99
C SER A 49 -11.72 6.04 13.28
N GLY A 50 -12.61 5.20 13.83
CA GLY A 50 -13.40 5.45 15.04
C GLY A 50 -13.31 4.31 16.06
N PRO A 51 -14.03 4.36 17.21
CA PRO A 51 -14.00 3.28 18.19
C PRO A 51 -14.51 1.98 17.59
N ILE A 52 -13.67 0.95 17.66
CA ILE A 52 -13.96 -0.38 17.11
C ILE A 52 -14.37 -1.28 18.27
N THR A 53 -15.60 -1.79 18.23
CA THR A 53 -16.01 -2.93 19.04
C THR A 53 -15.35 -4.19 18.47
N SER A 54 -14.83 -5.08 19.33
CA SER A 54 -14.37 -6.40 18.90
C SER A 54 -15.55 -7.19 18.31
N TRP A 55 -15.33 -7.87 17.18
CA TRP A 55 -16.37 -8.61 16.47
C TRP A 55 -16.03 -10.08 16.36
N GLU A 56 -17.03 -10.95 16.41
CA GLU A 56 -16.87 -12.40 16.25
C GLU A 56 -17.63 -12.91 15.02
N ILE A 57 -16.99 -13.78 14.24
CA ILE A 57 -17.60 -14.52 13.13
C ILE A 57 -17.31 -16.00 13.36
N ASP A 58 -18.35 -16.83 13.42
CA ASP A 58 -18.26 -18.27 13.73
C ASP A 58 -17.52 -18.59 15.05
N GLY A 59 -17.61 -17.70 16.04
CA GLY A 59 -16.92 -17.86 17.32
C GLY A 59 -15.43 -17.48 17.31
N GLU A 60 -14.90 -17.00 16.18
CA GLU A 60 -13.55 -16.42 16.10
C GLU A 60 -13.61 -14.89 16.12
N THR A 61 -12.90 -14.27 17.04
CA THR A 61 -12.77 -12.81 17.12
C THR A 61 -11.88 -12.29 15.98
N MET A 62 -12.39 -11.37 15.17
CA MET A 62 -11.57 -10.69 14.17
C MET A 62 -10.60 -9.72 14.84
N GLY A 63 -9.34 -9.78 14.39
CA GLY A 63 -8.30 -8.90 14.90
C GLY A 63 -8.47 -7.47 14.38
N THR A 64 -8.69 -6.55 15.31
CA THR A 64 -8.64 -5.11 15.03
C THR A 64 -7.19 -4.63 15.04
N VAL A 65 -6.80 -3.83 14.04
CA VAL A 65 -5.46 -3.25 13.94
C VAL A 65 -5.53 -1.76 13.64
N SER A 66 -4.61 -0.98 14.21
CA SER A 66 -4.42 0.44 13.88
C SER A 66 -3.53 0.64 12.65
N GLU A 67 -2.67 -0.32 12.36
CA GLU A 67 -1.73 -0.30 11.24
C GLU A 67 -1.70 -1.67 10.54
N PHE A 68 -1.58 -1.67 9.21
CA PHE A 68 -1.49 -2.88 8.41
C PHE A 68 -0.56 -2.68 7.22
N ILE A 69 0.27 -3.69 6.92
CA ILE A 69 1.14 -3.66 5.73
C ILE A 69 0.45 -4.46 4.62
N PHE A 70 0.02 -3.76 3.57
CA PHE A 70 -0.57 -4.38 2.39
C PHE A 70 0.35 -4.21 1.19
N LEU A 71 0.78 -5.31 0.58
CA LEU A 71 1.70 -5.31 -0.58
C LEU A 71 2.99 -4.47 -0.33
N GLY A 72 3.44 -4.39 0.92
CA GLY A 72 4.60 -3.57 1.31
C GLY A 72 4.31 -2.11 1.62
N PHE A 73 3.08 -1.63 1.39
CA PHE A 73 2.58 -0.30 1.73
C PHE A 73 1.95 -0.32 3.13
N LYS A 74 2.38 0.61 4.00
CA LYS A 74 1.81 0.74 5.35
C LYS A 74 0.54 1.61 5.30
N ILE A 75 -0.58 1.01 5.68
CA ILE A 75 -1.87 1.68 5.84
C ILE A 75 -2.10 1.91 7.33
N THR A 76 -2.52 3.11 7.70
CA THR A 76 -2.82 3.51 9.07
C THR A 76 -4.28 3.95 9.19
N ALA A 77 -4.89 3.73 10.36
CA ALA A 77 -6.30 4.03 10.61
C ALA A 77 -6.65 5.53 10.57
N ASP A 78 -5.64 6.39 10.74
CA ASP A 78 -5.71 7.84 10.59
C ASP A 78 -5.57 8.30 9.12
N VAL A 79 -5.41 7.36 8.18
CA VAL A 79 -5.26 7.60 6.73
C VAL A 79 -4.00 8.45 6.42
N ASP A 80 -3.02 8.48 7.31
CA ASP A 80 -1.79 9.25 7.11
C ASP A 80 -0.74 8.51 6.29
N CYS A 81 -0.60 8.90 5.02
CA CYS A 81 0.43 8.35 4.13
C CYS A 81 1.81 9.02 4.30
N SER A 82 1.98 9.96 5.24
CA SER A 82 3.20 10.78 5.32
C SER A 82 4.47 9.94 5.59
N HIS A 83 4.35 8.90 6.41
CA HIS A 83 5.45 8.00 6.73
C HIS A 83 5.90 7.19 5.52
N GLU A 84 4.94 6.71 4.72
CA GLU A 84 5.24 5.90 3.55
C GLU A 84 5.79 6.76 2.41
N ILE A 85 5.27 7.97 2.19
CA ILE A 85 5.84 8.94 1.24
C ILE A 85 7.30 9.23 1.59
N LYS A 86 7.61 9.49 2.87
CA LYS A 86 8.99 9.69 3.33
C LYS A 86 9.86 8.46 3.05
N ARG A 87 9.36 7.25 3.32
CA ARG A 87 10.07 6.00 3.06
C ARG A 87 10.38 5.82 1.58
N CYS A 88 9.40 6.04 0.69
CA CYS A 88 9.59 5.96 -0.76
C CYS A 88 10.63 6.99 -1.26
N LEU A 89 10.59 8.22 -0.75
CA LEU A 89 11.59 9.24 -1.08
C LEU A 89 13.00 8.86 -0.60
N LEU A 90 13.14 8.27 0.59
CA LEU A 90 14.43 7.77 1.09
C LEU A 90 14.97 6.62 0.23
N LEU A 91 14.10 5.70 -0.20
CA LEU A 91 14.47 4.62 -1.11
C LEU A 91 14.89 5.16 -2.49
N GLY A 92 14.15 6.13 -3.03
CA GLY A 92 14.51 6.82 -4.27
C GLY A 92 15.87 7.49 -4.18
N ARG A 93 16.15 8.20 -3.07
CA ARG A 93 17.48 8.79 -2.81
C ARG A 93 18.57 7.75 -2.78
N LYS A 94 18.34 6.61 -2.12
CA LYS A 94 19.32 5.51 -2.08
C LYS A 94 19.62 4.96 -3.48
N VAL A 95 18.61 4.79 -4.32
CA VAL A 95 18.79 4.36 -5.71
C VAL A 95 19.56 5.41 -6.50
N MET A 96 19.23 6.70 -6.36
CA MET A 96 19.97 7.79 -7.00
C MET A 96 21.45 7.80 -6.60
N THR A 97 21.75 7.67 -5.30
CA THR A 97 23.15 7.62 -4.83
C THR A 97 23.90 6.40 -5.34
N ASN A 98 23.22 5.27 -5.54
CA ASN A 98 23.84 4.08 -6.14
C ASN A 98 24.14 4.28 -7.64
N LEU A 99 23.40 5.17 -8.32
CA LEU A 99 23.59 5.50 -9.73
C LEU A 99 24.50 6.71 -9.95
N ASP A 100 24.93 7.39 -8.88
CA ASP A 100 25.67 8.65 -8.93
C ASP A 100 26.92 8.57 -9.81
N SER A 101 27.70 7.49 -9.71
CA SER A 101 28.87 7.28 -10.56
C SER A 101 28.52 7.13 -12.05
N THR A 102 27.39 6.49 -12.35
CA THR A 102 26.90 6.27 -13.71
C THR A 102 26.30 7.55 -14.29
N LEU A 103 25.63 8.35 -13.48
CA LEU A 103 25.09 9.66 -13.88
C LEU A 103 26.19 10.73 -14.01
N LYS A 104 27.35 10.53 -13.39
CA LYS A 104 28.52 11.41 -13.52
C LYS A 104 29.49 11.01 -14.64
N SER A 105 29.31 9.84 -15.26
CA SER A 105 30.20 9.41 -16.34
C SER A 105 29.98 10.26 -17.60
N ARG A 106 31.07 10.54 -18.33
CA ARG A 106 31.03 11.27 -19.60
C ARG A 106 30.59 10.40 -20.78
N ASP A 107 30.54 9.09 -20.56
CA ASP A 107 30.27 8.09 -21.60
C ASP A 107 28.77 8.01 -21.95
N ILE A 108 27.90 8.55 -21.08
CA ILE A 108 26.45 8.49 -21.25
C ILE A 108 25.92 9.90 -21.56
N THR A 109 25.08 9.99 -22.59
CA THR A 109 24.45 11.25 -22.97
C THR A 109 23.36 11.66 -21.97
N LEU A 110 23.21 12.96 -21.72
CA LEU A 110 22.20 13.52 -20.81
C LEU A 110 20.76 12.98 -21.07
N PRO A 111 20.27 12.83 -22.31
CA PRO A 111 18.95 12.27 -22.57
C PRO A 111 18.81 10.82 -22.08
N THR A 112 19.88 10.04 -22.16
CA THR A 112 19.91 8.63 -21.71
C THR A 112 19.94 8.55 -20.20
N GLN A 113 20.70 9.43 -19.53
CA GLN A 113 20.70 9.55 -18.07
C GLN A 113 19.33 9.92 -17.52
N GLY A 114 18.64 10.89 -18.13
CA GLY A 114 17.26 11.23 -17.76
C GLY A 114 16.29 10.06 -17.92
N ARG A 115 16.44 9.24 -18.97
CA ARG A 115 15.66 8.00 -19.14
C ARG A 115 15.98 6.98 -18.05
N LEU A 116 17.26 6.84 -17.67
CA LEU A 116 17.69 5.91 -16.62
C LEU A 116 17.06 6.27 -15.27
N VAL A 117 17.12 7.55 -14.89
CA VAL A 117 16.49 8.06 -13.66
C VAL A 117 14.99 7.80 -13.69
N LYS A 118 14.30 8.15 -14.79
CA LYS A 118 12.87 7.94 -14.94
C LYS A 118 12.47 6.46 -14.92
N ALA A 119 13.34 5.56 -15.39
CA ALA A 119 13.07 4.12 -15.44
C ALA A 119 13.35 3.41 -14.11
N MET A 120 14.32 3.87 -13.31
CA MET A 120 14.76 3.15 -12.12
C MET A 120 14.41 3.83 -10.79
N VAL A 121 14.32 5.16 -10.78
CA VAL A 121 14.14 5.95 -9.54
C VAL A 121 12.68 6.33 -9.38
N PHE A 122 12.04 6.82 -10.44
CA PHE A 122 10.65 7.28 -10.39
C PHE A 122 9.67 6.16 -10.00
N PRO A 123 9.80 4.91 -10.48
CA PRO A 123 8.92 3.82 -10.04
C PRO A 123 9.04 3.50 -8.55
N VAL A 124 10.25 3.64 -7.98
CA VAL A 124 10.49 3.41 -6.54
C VAL A 124 9.83 4.51 -5.70
N VAL A 125 9.93 5.76 -6.15
CA VAL A 125 9.32 6.90 -5.44
C VAL A 125 7.80 6.88 -5.59
N MET A 126 7.28 6.58 -6.78
CA MET A 126 5.85 6.63 -7.08
C MET A 126 5.09 5.36 -6.68
N TYR A 127 5.76 4.38 -6.05
CA TYR A 127 5.11 3.13 -5.66
C TYR A 127 3.98 3.39 -4.66
N GLY A 128 2.77 2.92 -5.00
CA GLY A 128 1.58 3.09 -4.16
C GLY A 128 1.00 4.51 -4.16
N CYS A 129 1.40 5.39 -5.10
CA CYS A 129 0.92 6.77 -5.15
C CYS A 129 -0.59 6.91 -5.34
N GLU A 130 -1.23 5.90 -5.95
CA GLU A 130 -2.69 5.81 -6.10
C GLU A 130 -3.42 5.76 -4.75
N SER A 131 -2.74 5.28 -3.70
CA SER A 131 -3.28 5.19 -2.34
C SER A 131 -2.87 6.37 -1.45
N TRP A 132 -2.14 7.35 -1.97
CA TRP A 132 -1.64 8.47 -1.17
C TRP A 132 -2.66 9.59 -1.03
N THR A 133 -2.95 9.98 0.21
CA THR A 133 -3.60 11.27 0.49
C THR A 133 -2.54 12.36 0.58
N VAL A 134 -2.16 12.95 -0.56
CA VAL A 134 -1.06 13.92 -0.64
C VAL A 134 -1.45 15.27 -0.05
N LYS A 135 -0.90 15.59 1.13
CA LYS A 135 -1.00 16.91 1.75
C LYS A 135 -0.04 17.90 1.09
N LYS A 136 -0.29 19.22 1.22
CA LYS A 136 0.54 20.28 0.63
C LYS A 136 2.04 20.17 0.99
N ALA A 137 2.35 19.78 2.23
CA ALA A 137 3.73 19.58 2.68
C ALA A 137 4.42 18.40 1.98
N GLU A 138 3.68 17.31 1.73
CA GLU A 138 4.23 16.12 1.07
C GLU A 138 4.40 16.35 -0.43
N ARG A 139 3.48 17.09 -1.08
CA ARG A 139 3.67 17.55 -2.47
C ARG A 139 4.97 18.33 -2.62
N ARG A 140 5.20 19.33 -1.75
CA ARG A 140 6.46 20.11 -1.77
C ARG A 140 7.72 19.24 -1.64
N ARG A 141 7.66 18.15 -0.88
CA ARG A 141 8.79 17.20 -0.75
C ARG A 141 9.01 16.39 -2.01
N ILE A 142 7.93 15.96 -2.65
CA ILE A 142 7.99 15.23 -3.92
C ILE A 142 8.54 16.15 -5.02
N ASP A 143 8.03 17.38 -5.12
CA ASP A 143 8.51 18.37 -6.09
C ASP A 143 10.00 18.70 -5.87
N ALA A 144 10.42 18.85 -4.62
CA ALA A 144 11.83 19.06 -4.28
C ALA A 144 12.72 17.86 -4.64
N PHE A 145 12.17 16.63 -4.62
CA PHE A 145 12.89 15.44 -5.06
C PHE A 145 13.00 15.39 -6.59
N GLU A 146 11.93 15.72 -7.31
CA GLU A 146 11.94 15.80 -8.77
C GLU A 146 12.93 16.85 -9.27
N LEU A 147 13.01 18.02 -8.63
CA LEU A 147 13.98 19.07 -8.95
C LEU A 147 15.42 18.72 -8.57
N TRP A 148 15.62 17.78 -7.65
CA TRP A 148 16.94 17.36 -7.20
C TRP A 148 17.56 16.27 -8.10
N CYS A 149 16.72 15.48 -8.78
CA CYS A 149 17.15 14.42 -9.69
C CYS A 149 17.69 14.94 -11.03
#